data_AF-A0A5E7IS73-F1
#
_entry.id   AF-A0A5E7IS73-F1
#
_cell.length_a   1.000
_cell.length_b   1.000
_cell.length_c   1.000
_cell.angle_alpha   90.00
_cell.angle_beta   90.00
_cell.angle_gamma   90.00
#
_symmetry.space_group_name_H-M   'P 1'
#
loop_
_entity.id
_entity.type
_entity.pdbx_description
1 polymer ?
#
loop_
_entity_poly.entity_id
_entity_poly.type
_entity_poly.pdbx_seq_one_letter_code
_entity_poly.pdbx_strand_id
1 'polypeptide(L)' 'MNEDQASQVDEIVQEIAHDDGITFDAAFIVAVGVLKLHTLNLPKGRASGGSKAQSTGNQADQVSD' A
#
# COMPACT_ATOMS: atom_id res chain seq x y z
N MET A 1 12.27 -5.00 -1.95
CA MET A 1 11.56 -5.23 -3.22
C MET A 1 11.95 -6.61 -3.70
N ASN A 2 10.98 -7.43 -4.09
CA ASN A 2 11.28 -8.66 -4.83
C ASN A 2 11.69 -8.31 -6.28
N GLU A 3 12.37 -9.20 -7.01
CA GLU A 3 12.75 -8.97 -8.42
C GLU A 3 11.52 -8.64 -9.29
N ASP A 4 10.41 -9.36 -9.08
CA ASP A 4 9.15 -9.11 -9.79
C ASP A 4 8.60 -7.69 -9.55
N GLN A 5 8.82 -7.14 -8.35
CA GLN A 5 8.38 -5.79 -8.02
C GLN A 5 9.26 -4.72 -8.66
N ALA A 6 10.56 -5.01 -8.80
CA ALA A 6 11.48 -4.10 -9.48
C ALA A 6 11.15 -4.02 -10.98
N SER A 7 10.88 -5.16 -11.62
CA SER A 7 10.51 -5.20 -13.05
C SER A 7 9.19 -4.47 -13.32
N GLN A 8 8.18 -4.62 -12.46
CA GLN A 8 6.92 -3.88 -12.64
C GLN A 8 7.10 -2.36 -12.48
N VAL A 9 7.96 -1.92 -11.56
CA VAL A 9 8.26 -0.50 -11.41
C VAL A 9 8.98 0.03 -12.65
N ASP A 10 9.91 -0.75 -13.21
CA ASP A 10 10.62 -0.38 -14.42
C ASP A 10 9.68 -0.24 -15.63
N GLU A 11 8.77 -1.20 -15.84
CA GLU A 11 7.75 -1.15 -16.90
C GLU A 11 6.86 0.10 -16.80
N ILE A 12 6.34 0.40 -15.60
CA ILE A 12 5.48 1.57 -15.36
C ILE A 12 6.24 2.87 -15.66
N VAL A 13 7.51 2.95 -15.25
CA VAL A 13 8.31 4.16 -15.46
C VAL A 13 8.66 4.34 -16.93
N GLN A 14 8.90 3.25 -17.66
CA GLN A 14 9.10 3.29 -19.11
C GLN A 14 7.83 3.75 -19.85
N GLU A 15 6.65 3.26 -19.44
CA GLU A 15 5.36 3.69 -20.01
C GLU A 15 5.13 5.18 -19.81
N ILE A 16 5.32 5.69 -18.59
CA ILE A 16 5.21 7.13 -18.28
C ILE A 16 6.22 7.95 -19.09
N ALA A 17 7.47 7.48 -19.19
CA ALA A 17 8.51 8.18 -19.96
C ALA A 17 8.14 8.28 -21.45
N HIS A 18 7.58 7.21 -22.01
CA HIS A 18 7.13 7.17 -23.39
C HIS A 18 5.92 8.08 -23.64
N ASP A 19 4.92 8.03 -22.77
CA ASP A 19 3.66 8.77 -22.93
C ASP A 19 3.84 10.28 -22.75
N ASP A 20 4.65 10.68 -21.76
CA ASP A 20 4.92 12.09 -21.49
C ASP A 20 6.10 12.64 -22.31
N GLY A 21 6.80 11.78 -23.06
CA GLY A 21 7.98 12.16 -23.85
C GLY A 21 9.14 12.68 -23.00
N ILE A 22 9.27 12.19 -21.77
CA ILE A 22 10.27 12.62 -20.78
C ILE A 22 11.35 11.55 -20.57
N THR A 23 12.43 11.90 -19.87
CA THR A 23 13.46 10.93 -19.52
C THR A 23 12.96 9.95 -18.45
N PHE A 24 13.56 8.76 -18.42
CA PHE A 24 13.26 7.75 -17.40
C PHE A 24 13.38 8.30 -15.98
N ASP A 25 14.44 9.05 -15.66
CA ASP A 25 14.63 9.65 -14.34
C ASP A 25 13.49 10.61 -13.97
N ALA A 26 13.02 11.41 -14.92
CA ALA A 26 11.90 12.32 -14.70
C ALA A 26 10.59 11.53 -14.45
N ALA A 27 10.33 10.50 -15.25
CA ALA A 27 9.19 9.59 -15.07
C ALA A 27 9.25 8.86 -13.72
N PHE A 28 10.44 8.44 -13.29
CA PHE A 28 10.65 7.76 -12.01
C PHE A 28 10.28 8.67 -10.83
N ILE A 29 10.68 9.95 -10.89
CA ILE A 29 10.32 10.95 -9.88
C ILE A 29 8.80 11.13 -9.81
N VAL A 30 8.11 11.18 -10.96
CA VAL A 30 6.65 11.27 -11.02
C VAL A 30 5.99 10.04 -10.40
N ALA A 31 6.40 8.84 -10.82
CA ALA A 31 5.86 7.58 -10.31
C ALA A 31 6.02 7.44 -8.79
N VAL A 32 7.21 7.73 -8.27
CA VAL A 32 7.48 7.69 -6.82
C VAL A 32 6.72 8.80 -6.08
N GLY A 33 6.54 9.97 -6.69
CA GLY A 33 5.73 11.06 -6.14
C GLY A 33 4.27 10.64 -5.90
N VAL A 34 3.66 9.96 -6.87
CA VAL A 34 2.29 9.42 -6.76
C VAL A 34 2.22 8.32 -5.70
N LEU A 35 3.18 7.39 -5.68
CA LEU A 35 3.24 6.33 -4.67
C LEU A 35 3.37 6.91 -3.25
N LYS A 36 4.16 7.97 -3.09
CA LYS A 36 4.31 8.69 -1.82
C LYS A 36 3.00 9.37 -1.40
N LEU A 37 2.26 9.97 -2.32
CA LEU A 37 0.94 10.55 -2.02
C LEU A 37 -0.04 9.47 -1.52
N HIS A 38 -0.07 8.30 -2.17
CA HIS A 38 -0.92 7.19 -1.73
C HIS A 38 -0.50 6.64 -0.37
N THR A 39 0.80 6.45 -0.11
CA THR A 39 1.29 5.98 1.21
C THR A 39 1.03 6.98 2.34
N LEU A 40 1.05 8.28 2.07
CA LEU A 40 0.66 9.32 3.04
C LEU A 40 -0.85 9.33 3.31
N ASN A 41 -1.67 8.95 2.32
CA ASN A 41 -3.12 8.85 2.43
C ASN A 41 -3.60 7.49 2.95
N LEU A 42 -2.72 6.50 3.15
CA LEU A 42 -3.08 5.30 3.89
C LEU A 42 -3.32 5.70 5.36
N PRO A 43 -4.47 5.33 5.95
CA PRO A 43 -4.68 5.54 7.38
C PRO A 43 -3.52 4.85 8.13
N LYS A 44 -2.80 5.63 8.93
CA LYS A 44 -1.70 5.15 9.77
C LYS A 44 -2.23 4.08 10.72
N GLY A 45 -2.19 2.83 10.30
CA GLY A 45 -2.71 1.71 11.06
C GLY A 45 -3.62 0.78 10.27
N ARG A 46 -3.08 0.08 9.27
CA ARG A 46 -3.47 -1.31 9.07
C ARG A 46 -2.28 -2.17 9.46
N ALA A 47 -2.10 -2.33 10.76
CA ALA A 47 -1.24 -3.38 11.27
C ALA A 47 -1.81 -4.71 10.75
N SER A 48 -1.20 -5.29 9.73
CA SER A 48 -1.29 -6.74 9.49
C SER A 48 -0.44 -7.45 10.55
N GLY A 49 -0.62 -7.10 11.82
CA GLY A 49 -0.22 -7.93 12.93
C GLY A 49 -1.38 -8.86 13.16
N GLY A 50 -1.14 -10.17 13.05
CA GLY A 50 -2.08 -11.21 13.47
C GLY A 50 -2.42 -11.04 14.94
N SER A 51 -3.33 -10.11 15.22
CA SER A 51 -3.99 -10.00 16.50
C SER A 51 -5.03 -11.10 16.45
N LYS A 52 -4.73 -12.21 17.14
CA LYS A 52 -5.76 -13.12 17.60
C LYS A 52 -6.90 -12.23 18.08
N ALA A 53 -8.06 -12.37 17.44
CA ALA A 53 -9.26 -11.67 17.83
C ALA A 53 -9.48 -11.96 19.31
N GLN A 54 -9.12 -11.00 20.17
CA GLN A 54 -9.67 -10.94 21.50
C GLN A 54 -11.11 -10.54 21.27
N SER A 55 -11.97 -11.58 21.21
CA SER A 55 -13.42 -11.45 21.20
C SER A 55 -13.82 -10.56 22.36
N THR A 56 -13.93 -9.27 22.09
CA THR A 56 -14.59 -8.32 22.99
C THR A 56 -16.07 -8.44 22.66
N GLY A 57 -16.61 -9.63 22.94
CA GLY A 57 -18.03 -9.88 22.97
C GLY A 57 -18.51 -9.38 24.33
N ASN A 58 -19.20 -8.26 24.33
CA ASN A 58 -20.05 -7.86 25.44
C ASN A 58 -21.10 -8.97 25.64
N GLN A 59 -20.82 -9.96 26.47
CA GLN A 59 -21.82 -10.82 27.07
C GLN A 59 -21.91 -10.45 28.56
N ALA A 60 -22.60 -9.35 28.80
CA ALA A 60 -23.38 -9.22 30.01
C ALA A 60 -24.73 -9.91 29.74
N ASP A 61 -25.28 -10.59 30.76
CA ASP A 61 -26.64 -11.14 30.86
C ASP A 61 -26.86 -12.46 30.07
N GLN A 62 -27.31 -13.61 30.59
CA GLN A 62 -28.19 -13.91 31.73
C GLN A 62 -28.08 -15.39 32.20
N VAL A 63 -28.26 -15.54 33.52
CA VAL A 63 -28.84 -16.64 34.33
C VAL A 63 -28.32 -18.08 34.30
N SER A 64 -28.04 -18.56 35.51
CA SER A 64 -28.01 -19.97 35.93
C SER A 64 -29.41 -20.59 35.92
N ASP A 65 -29.51 -21.83 35.45
CA ASP A 65 -30.30 -22.92 36.04
C ASP A 65 -29.59 -24.25 35.74
#